data_AF-A0A0J7YP83-F1
#
_entry.id   AF-A0A0J7YP83-F1
#
_cell.length_a   1.000
_cell.length_b   1.000
_cell.length_c   1.000
_cell.angle_alpha   90.00
_cell.angle_beta   90.00
_cell.angle_gamma   90.00
#
_symmetry.space_group_name_H-M   'P 1'
#
loop_
_entity.id
_entity.type
_entity.pdbx_description
1 polymer ?
#
loop_
_entity_poly.entity_id
_entity_poly.type
_entity_poly.pdbx_seq_one_letter_code
_entity_poly.pdbx_strand_id
1 'polypeptide(L)'
;MTTWEKFAQRKGIRSQKRDRLQYDDVNQDWRPRFGRNRANDNEAQWCCEHKDGVTTGADPWADLKAAKKARVAKNQGQQERNLTGAKGNRLPGTIDLASATQRKVKGVAKDKKGHVDVAYNIAAASTASMGVFDKKANSLEPVKDKSKAKLHSAKKQNRIDMKAEK
;
A
#
# COMPACT_ATOMS: atom_id res chain seq x y z
N MET A 1 5.44 -9.74 -8.33
CA MET A 1 6.81 -9.35 -8.69
C MET A 1 6.76 -8.25 -9.73
N THR A 2 7.47 -7.15 -9.50
CA THR A 2 7.63 -6.07 -10.49
C THR A 2 8.45 -6.55 -11.68
N THR A 3 8.36 -5.82 -12.80
CA THR A 3 9.18 -6.10 -13.98
C THR A 3 10.68 -6.09 -13.67
N TRP A 4 11.12 -5.15 -12.83
CA TRP A 4 12.51 -5.06 -12.39
C TRP A 4 12.94 -6.23 -11.49
N GLU A 5 12.10 -6.68 -10.55
CA GLU A 5 12.40 -7.85 -9.71
C GLU A 5 12.60 -9.12 -10.54
N LYS A 6 11.74 -9.35 -11.54
CA LYS A 6 11.88 -10.48 -12.47
C LYS A 6 13.21 -10.41 -13.23
N PHE A 7 13.57 -9.21 -13.69
CA PHE A 7 14.85 -8.98 -14.37
C PHE A 7 16.05 -9.21 -13.44
N ALA A 8 16.01 -8.66 -12.23
CA ALA A 8 17.07 -8.79 -11.23
C ALA A 8 17.29 -10.26 -10.84
N GLN A 9 16.22 -11.01 -10.62
CA GLN A 9 16.29 -12.45 -10.34
C GLN A 9 16.92 -13.22 -11.51
N ARG A 10 16.49 -12.95 -12.75
CA ARG A 10 17.06 -13.59 -13.95
C ARG A 10 18.54 -13.28 -14.15
N LYS A 11 18.96 -12.06 -13.81
CA LYS A 11 20.36 -11.64 -13.91
C LYS A 11 21.19 -11.94 -12.65
N GLY A 12 20.58 -12.50 -11.60
CA GLY A 12 21.25 -12.75 -10.33
C GLY A 12 21.71 -11.48 -9.59
N ILE A 13 21.09 -10.32 -9.89
CA ILE A 13 21.43 -9.05 -9.25
C ILE A 13 20.92 -9.08 -7.81
N ARG A 14 21.85 -9.03 -6.85
CA ARG A 14 21.54 -8.95 -5.42
C ARG A 14 21.35 -7.50 -4.99
N SER A 15 20.32 -7.24 -4.19
CA SER A 15 20.12 -5.93 -3.56
C SER A 15 21.23 -5.69 -2.54
N GLN A 16 21.88 -4.53 -2.63
CA GLN A 16 22.91 -4.10 -1.70
C GLN A 16 22.44 -2.85 -0.95
N LYS A 17 22.79 -2.77 0.34
CA LYS A 17 22.60 -1.54 1.10
C LYS A 17 23.54 -0.48 0.56
N ARG A 18 23.02 0.72 0.30
CA ARG A 18 23.83 1.87 -0.13
C ARG A 18 23.87 2.90 0.98
N ASP A 19 25.00 3.57 1.14
CA ASP A 19 25.15 4.60 2.17
C ASP A 19 24.31 5.84 1.90
N ARG A 20 24.00 6.59 2.96
CA ARG A 20 23.21 7.83 2.87
C ARG A 20 24.05 9.00 2.37
N LEU A 21 25.33 9.06 2.77
CA LEU A 21 26.25 10.10 2.37
C LEU A 21 27.11 9.62 1.20
N GLN A 22 27.54 10.57 0.38
CA GLN A 22 28.44 10.40 -0.74
C GLN A 22 29.46 11.54 -0.66
N TYR A 23 30.73 11.20 -0.83
CA TYR A 23 31.79 12.19 -0.92
C TYR A 23 31.61 13.00 -2.21
N ASP A 24 31.64 14.32 -2.09
CA ASP A 24 31.52 15.27 -3.19
C ASP A 24 32.90 15.87 -3.47
N ASP A 25 33.52 15.48 -4.58
CA ASP A 25 34.88 15.88 -4.93
C ASP A 25 35.03 17.40 -5.14
N VAL A 26 33.95 18.08 -5.54
CA VAL A 26 33.96 19.53 -5.81
C VAL A 26 34.04 20.33 -4.51
N ASN A 27 33.27 19.91 -3.51
CA ASN A 27 33.20 20.58 -2.22
C ASN A 27 34.14 19.96 -1.17
N GLN A 28 34.79 18.84 -1.51
CA GLN A 28 35.64 18.03 -0.63
C GLN A 28 34.95 17.57 0.67
N ASP A 29 33.62 17.42 0.64
CA ASP A 29 32.78 17.16 1.80
C ASP A 29 31.88 15.93 1.63
N TRP A 30 31.53 15.30 2.75
CA TRP A 30 30.51 14.26 2.77
C TRP A 30 29.10 14.86 2.74
N ARG A 31 28.40 14.68 1.62
CA ARG A 31 27.06 15.23 1.42
C ARG A 31 26.01 14.13 1.27
N PRO A 32 24.73 14.38 1.62
CA PRO A 32 23.69 13.39 1.42
C PRO A 32 23.49 13.07 -0.06
N ARG A 33 23.13 11.83 -0.41
CA ARG A 33 22.84 11.45 -1.80
C ARG A 33 21.56 12.11 -2.35
N PHE A 34 20.60 12.40 -1.48
CA PHE A 34 19.31 12.99 -1.85
C PHE A 34 18.88 14.01 -0.80
N GLY A 35 17.99 14.92 -1.19
CA GLY A 35 17.51 15.99 -0.32
C GLY A 35 18.27 17.30 -0.52
N ARG A 36 18.30 18.12 0.55
CA ARG A 36 18.96 19.43 0.55
C ARG A 36 20.48 19.27 0.57
N ASN A 37 21.19 20.12 -0.17
CA ASN A 37 22.65 20.15 -0.27
C ASN A 37 23.23 18.76 -0.64
N ARG A 38 22.57 18.08 -1.58
CA ARG A 38 23.00 16.74 -2.00
C ARG A 38 24.29 16.78 -2.82
N ALA A 39 25.06 15.70 -2.78
CA ALA A 39 26.18 15.50 -3.68
C ALA A 39 25.70 15.49 -5.15
N ASN A 40 26.50 16.03 -6.07
CA ASN A 40 26.24 16.06 -7.52
C ASN A 40 24.90 16.71 -7.90
N ASP A 41 24.63 17.93 -7.41
CA ASP A 41 23.45 18.69 -7.82
C ASP A 41 23.67 19.45 -9.13
N ASN A 42 23.22 18.86 -10.24
CA ASN A 42 23.30 19.49 -11.56
C ASN A 42 22.52 20.82 -11.67
N GLU A 43 21.56 21.08 -10.77
CA GLU A 43 20.77 22.31 -10.79
C GLU A 43 21.45 23.45 -10.03
N ALA A 44 22.42 23.13 -9.16
CA ALA A 44 23.15 24.10 -8.34
C ALA A 44 24.43 24.60 -9.02
N GLN A 45 24.74 24.12 -10.23
CA GLN A 45 25.88 24.57 -11.01
C GLN A 45 25.65 25.99 -11.52
N TRP A 46 26.66 26.84 -11.34
CA TRP A 46 26.64 28.26 -11.73
C TRP A 46 26.69 28.46 -13.26
N CYS A 47 27.20 27.47 -13.99
CA CYS A 47 27.22 27.43 -15.44
C CYS A 47 26.74 26.06 -15.92
N CYS A 48 26.04 26.04 -17.06
CA CYS A 48 25.69 24.82 -17.78
C CYS A 48 26.31 24.91 -19.17
N GLU A 49 26.98 23.85 -19.61
CA GLU A 49 27.46 23.76 -20.99
C GLU A 49 26.26 23.74 -21.95
N HIS A 50 26.30 24.62 -22.95
CA HIS A 50 25.32 24.60 -24.03
C HIS A 50 25.69 23.50 -25.00
N LYS A 51 24.71 22.71 -25.45
CA LYS A 51 24.97 21.65 -26.42
C LYS A 51 25.22 22.24 -27.80
N ASP A 52 26.28 21.78 -28.46
CA ASP A 52 26.57 22.14 -29.85
C ASP A 52 25.39 21.72 -30.75
N GLY A 53 24.84 22.68 -31.50
CA GLY A 53 23.74 22.46 -32.45
C GLY A 53 22.33 22.75 -31.92
N VAL A 54 22.17 23.19 -30.67
CA VAL A 54 20.88 23.69 -30.16
C VAL A 54 20.74 25.19 -30.46
N THR A 55 19.61 25.60 -31.03
CA THR A 55 19.29 27.00 -31.36
C THR A 55 19.65 27.94 -30.21
N THR A 56 20.35 29.04 -30.53
CA THR A 56 20.94 30.05 -29.63
C THR A 56 19.96 30.71 -28.64
N GLY A 57 18.68 30.36 -28.65
CA GLY A 57 17.64 30.89 -27.75
C GLY A 57 17.01 29.88 -26.78
N ALA A 58 17.43 28.60 -26.79
CA ALA A 58 16.90 27.61 -25.85
C ALA A 58 17.68 27.62 -24.52
N ASP A 59 16.95 27.73 -23.40
CA ASP A 59 17.51 27.73 -22.04
C ASP A 59 17.98 26.30 -21.66
N PRO A 60 19.30 26.06 -21.45
CA PRO A 60 19.83 24.75 -21.05
C PRO A 60 19.24 24.26 -19.70
N TRP A 61 18.94 25.16 -18.77
CA TRP A 61 18.34 24.80 -17.49
C TRP A 61 16.89 24.36 -17.64
N ALA A 62 16.14 24.91 -18.60
CA ALA A 62 14.80 24.46 -18.92
C ALA A 62 14.81 23.02 -19.45
N ASP A 63 15.78 22.69 -20.31
CA ASP A 63 15.96 21.34 -20.84
C ASP A 63 16.32 20.32 -19.74
N LEU A 64 17.21 20.68 -18.82
CA LEU A 64 17.54 19.82 -17.67
C LEU A 64 16.31 19.55 -16.78
N LYS A 65 15.52 20.60 -16.51
CA LYS A 65 14.27 20.47 -15.75
C LYS A 65 13.25 19.59 -16.49
N ALA A 66 13.10 19.78 -17.81
CA ALA A 66 12.22 18.98 -18.64
C ALA A 66 12.65 17.49 -18.66
N ALA A 67 13.94 17.22 -18.83
CA ALA A 67 14.50 15.87 -18.80
C ALA A 67 14.29 15.18 -17.43
N LYS A 68 14.43 15.92 -16.33
CA LYS A 68 14.13 15.42 -14.97
C LYS A 68 12.64 15.08 -14.83
N LYS A 69 11.74 15.97 -15.25
CA LYS A 69 10.29 15.73 -15.25
C LYS A 69 9.93 14.50 -16.09
N ALA A 70 10.49 14.36 -17.28
CA ALA A 70 10.27 13.22 -18.15
C ALA A 70 10.73 11.89 -17.51
N ARG A 71 11.90 11.86 -16.85
CA ARG A 71 12.35 10.68 -16.08
C ARG A 71 11.40 10.34 -14.94
N VAL A 72 10.95 11.34 -14.19
CA VAL A 72 10.02 11.14 -13.06
C VAL A 72 8.68 10.61 -13.57
N ALA A 73 8.10 11.22 -14.61
CA ALA A 73 6.86 10.78 -15.23
C ALA A 73 6.96 9.34 -15.76
N LYS A 74 8.09 9.00 -16.40
CA LYS A 74 8.36 7.63 -16.85
C LYS A 74 8.42 6.64 -15.69
N ASN A 75 8.97 7.03 -14.53
CA ASN A 75 9.00 6.18 -13.35
C ASN A 75 7.59 5.99 -12.75
N GLN A 76 6.82 7.07 -12.63
CA GLN A 76 5.43 7.02 -12.16
C GLN A 76 4.57 6.10 -13.03
N GLY A 77 4.64 6.24 -14.36
CA GLY A 77 3.90 5.36 -15.27
C GLY A 77 4.35 3.89 -15.20
N GLN A 78 5.64 3.62 -14.92
CA GLN A 78 6.10 2.25 -14.66
C GLN A 78 5.57 1.70 -13.33
N GLN A 79 5.52 2.53 -12.29
CA GLN A 79 4.96 2.17 -11.00
C GLN A 79 3.48 1.80 -11.15
N GLU A 80 2.69 2.62 -11.85
CA GLU A 80 1.28 2.34 -12.15
C GLU A 80 1.10 1.00 -12.89
N ARG A 81 1.87 0.76 -13.95
CA ARG A 81 1.84 -0.51 -14.70
C ARG A 81 2.21 -1.71 -13.85
N ASN A 82 3.19 -1.56 -12.97
CA ASN A 82 3.57 -2.61 -12.04
C ASN A 82 2.46 -2.85 -10.99
N LEU A 83 1.78 -1.80 -10.52
CA LEU A 83 0.65 -1.90 -9.60
C LEU A 83 -0.56 -2.57 -10.26
N THR A 84 -0.92 -2.18 -11.48
CA THR A 84 -2.02 -2.80 -12.23
C THR A 84 -1.71 -4.26 -12.53
N GLY A 85 -0.50 -4.57 -13.00
CA GLY A 85 -0.07 -5.95 -13.21
C GLY A 85 0.00 -6.78 -11.92
N ALA A 86 0.38 -6.18 -10.79
CA ALA A 86 0.39 -6.87 -9.50
C ALA A 86 -1.02 -7.12 -8.94
N LYS A 87 -1.99 -6.26 -9.25
CA LYS A 87 -3.42 -6.45 -8.92
C LYS A 87 -4.08 -7.56 -9.76
N GLY A 88 -3.37 -8.14 -10.74
CA GLY A 88 -3.84 -9.21 -11.61
C GLY A 88 -4.70 -8.70 -12.77
N ASN A 89 -4.84 -9.49 -13.84
CA ASN A 89 -5.72 -9.18 -14.97
C ASN A 89 -7.18 -9.19 -14.49
N ARG A 90 -7.66 -8.04 -14.03
CA ARG A 90 -9.08 -7.80 -13.76
C ARG A 90 -9.75 -7.65 -15.12
N LEU A 91 -10.78 -8.44 -15.37
CA LEU A 91 -11.58 -8.32 -16.59
C LEU A 91 -12.15 -6.89 -16.66
N PRO A 92 -12.05 -6.18 -17.79
CA PRO A 92 -12.69 -4.87 -17.93
C PRO A 92 -14.19 -5.04 -17.64
N GLY A 93 -14.71 -4.29 -16.66
CA GLY A 93 -16.11 -4.37 -16.22
C GLY A 93 -16.36 -5.11 -14.90
N THR A 94 -15.35 -5.72 -14.25
CA THR A 94 -15.51 -6.24 -12.88
C THR A 94 -15.34 -5.12 -11.85
N ILE A 95 -16.44 -4.72 -11.21
CA ILE A 95 -16.43 -3.70 -10.14
C ILE A 95 -15.62 -4.25 -8.95
N ASP A 96 -14.67 -3.46 -8.43
CA ASP A 96 -13.90 -3.83 -7.25
C ASP A 96 -14.71 -3.61 -5.97
N LEU A 97 -15.68 -4.49 -5.73
CA LEU A 97 -16.58 -4.41 -4.59
C LEU A 97 -15.85 -4.47 -3.25
N ALA A 98 -14.71 -5.14 -3.17
CA ALA A 98 -13.89 -5.18 -1.96
C ALA A 98 -13.24 -3.81 -1.63
N SER A 99 -13.07 -2.95 -2.64
CA SER A 99 -12.56 -1.57 -2.45
C SER A 99 -13.67 -0.55 -2.18
N ALA A 100 -14.91 -0.85 -2.58
CA ALA A 100 -16.07 -0.01 -2.34
C ALA A 100 -16.57 -0.05 -0.88
N THR A 101 -16.17 -1.08 -0.11
CA THR A 101 -16.47 -1.16 1.32
C THR A 101 -15.37 -0.49 2.16
N GLN A 102 -15.73 0.51 2.95
CA GLN A 102 -14.82 1.17 3.91
C GLN A 102 -14.42 0.26 5.09
N ARG A 103 -15.07 -0.91 5.22
CA ARG A 103 -14.76 -1.88 6.28
C ARG A 103 -13.87 -2.97 5.71
N LYS A 104 -12.74 -3.22 6.39
CA LYS A 104 -11.89 -4.38 6.16
C LYS A 104 -12.70 -5.64 6.46
N VAL A 105 -13.37 -6.21 5.45
CA VAL A 105 -14.07 -7.50 5.60
C VAL A 105 -13.01 -8.56 5.80
N LYS A 106 -12.83 -8.99 7.05
CA LYS A 106 -11.88 -10.05 7.43
C LYS A 106 -12.45 -11.37 6.92
N GLY A 107 -11.90 -11.91 5.83
CA GLY A 107 -12.33 -13.20 5.28
C GLY A 107 -12.86 -13.18 3.84
N VAL A 108 -12.63 -12.13 3.05
CA VAL A 108 -12.92 -12.19 1.60
C VAL A 108 -11.94 -13.19 0.96
N ALA A 109 -12.38 -14.44 0.86
CA ALA A 109 -11.68 -15.46 0.10
C ALA A 109 -11.47 -14.97 -1.33
N LYS A 110 -10.33 -15.31 -1.94
CA LYS A 110 -9.96 -14.98 -3.33
C LYS A 110 -10.82 -15.72 -4.37
N ASP A 111 -12.01 -16.15 -3.98
CA ASP A 111 -12.88 -16.99 -4.78
C ASP A 111 -14.02 -16.14 -5.35
N LYS A 112 -14.47 -16.48 -6.55
CA LYS A 112 -15.55 -15.80 -7.28
C LYS A 112 -16.84 -15.64 -6.44
N LYS A 113 -17.05 -16.51 -5.44
CA LYS A 113 -18.17 -16.47 -4.49
C LYS A 113 -18.09 -15.27 -3.53
N GLY A 114 -16.89 -14.83 -3.15
CA GLY A 114 -16.70 -13.69 -2.26
C GLY A 114 -17.16 -12.36 -2.86
N HIS A 115 -17.18 -12.21 -4.19
CA HIS A 115 -17.68 -11.00 -4.83
C HIS A 115 -19.20 -10.87 -4.76
N VAL A 116 -19.95 -11.98 -4.82
CA VAL A 116 -21.41 -11.99 -4.74
C VAL A 116 -21.87 -11.64 -3.32
N ASP A 117 -21.24 -12.23 -2.30
CA ASP A 117 -21.55 -11.91 -0.90
C ASP A 117 -21.20 -10.46 -0.56
N VAL A 118 -20.08 -9.94 -1.05
CA VAL A 118 -19.74 -8.52 -0.87
C VAL A 118 -20.73 -7.62 -1.63
N ALA A 119 -21.20 -8.02 -2.81
CA ALA A 119 -22.24 -7.29 -3.57
C ALA A 119 -23.54 -7.21 -2.81
N TYR A 120 -23.97 -8.35 -2.27
CA TYR A 120 -25.17 -8.45 -1.48
C TYR A 120 -25.09 -7.56 -0.23
N ASN A 121 -23.95 -7.56 0.47
CA ASN A 121 -23.75 -6.72 1.65
C ASN A 121 -23.72 -5.22 1.31
N ILE A 122 -23.07 -4.82 0.20
CA ILE A 122 -23.07 -3.42 -0.25
C ILE A 122 -24.48 -2.99 -0.67
N ALA A 123 -25.19 -3.82 -1.43
CA ALA A 123 -26.55 -3.55 -1.86
C ALA A 123 -27.50 -3.41 -0.66
N ALA A 124 -27.45 -4.35 0.30
CA ALA A 124 -28.26 -4.29 1.52
C ALA A 124 -27.99 -3.04 2.35
N ALA A 125 -26.72 -2.61 2.46
CA ALA A 125 -26.36 -1.38 3.16
C ALA A 125 -26.67 -0.10 2.38
N SER A 126 -26.92 -0.17 1.07
CA SER A 126 -27.22 1.01 0.23
C SER A 126 -28.72 1.33 0.16
N THR A 127 -29.59 0.44 0.62
CA THR A 127 -31.02 0.71 0.78
C THR A 127 -31.24 1.78 1.85
N ALA A 128 -32.21 2.70 1.67
CA ALA A 128 -32.54 3.76 2.64
C ALA A 128 -32.84 3.24 4.07
N SER A 129 -33.23 1.98 4.20
CA SER A 129 -33.49 1.28 5.46
C SER A 129 -32.34 0.38 5.92
N MET A 130 -31.16 0.45 5.30
CA MET A 130 -29.98 -0.37 5.62
C MET A 130 -30.26 -1.90 5.62
N GLY A 131 -31.25 -2.36 4.85
CA GLY A 131 -31.60 -3.78 4.76
C GLY A 131 -32.54 -4.28 5.85
N VAL A 132 -33.15 -3.39 6.63
CA VAL A 132 -34.08 -3.75 7.73
C VAL A 132 -35.41 -4.30 7.18
N PHE A 133 -35.92 -3.73 6.10
CA PHE A 133 -37.22 -4.12 5.50
C PHE A 133 -37.08 -5.02 4.27
N ASP A 134 -35.85 -5.33 3.86
CA ASP A 134 -35.60 -6.14 2.67
C ASP A 134 -35.84 -7.63 2.97
N LYS A 135 -36.59 -8.31 2.10
CA LYS A 135 -36.87 -9.75 2.23
C LYS A 135 -35.57 -10.55 2.07
N LYS A 136 -35.07 -11.16 3.14
CA LYS A 136 -33.87 -12.01 3.09
C LYS A 136 -34.21 -13.35 2.44
N ALA A 137 -33.40 -13.79 1.46
CA ALA A 137 -33.51 -15.15 0.94
C ALA A 137 -33.13 -16.15 2.05
N ASN A 138 -33.94 -17.19 2.23
CA ASN A 138 -34.03 -18.12 3.38
C ASN A 138 -32.76 -18.90 3.82
N SER A 139 -31.54 -18.48 3.47
CA SER A 139 -30.28 -19.17 3.84
C SER A 139 -29.22 -18.30 4.54
N LEU A 140 -29.51 -17.02 4.80
CA LEU A 140 -28.58 -16.07 5.45
C LEU A 140 -29.11 -15.51 6.77
N GLU A 141 -29.99 -16.23 7.47
CA GLU A 141 -30.33 -15.84 8.84
C GLU A 141 -29.09 -15.87 9.73
N PRO A 142 -28.85 -14.85 10.57
CA PRO A 142 -27.72 -14.88 11.49
C PRO A 142 -27.90 -16.08 12.42
N VAL A 143 -26.87 -16.93 12.49
CA VAL A 143 -26.83 -18.04 13.45
C VAL A 143 -27.13 -17.47 14.82
N LYS A 144 -28.23 -17.91 15.44
CA LYS A 144 -28.65 -17.47 16.78
C LYS A 144 -27.47 -17.65 17.74
N ASP A 145 -26.97 -16.55 18.30
CA ASP A 145 -25.88 -16.55 19.28
C ASP A 145 -26.27 -17.41 20.50
N LYS A 146 -25.62 -18.56 20.66
CA LYS A 146 -25.81 -19.47 21.81
C LYS A 146 -24.99 -19.04 23.03
N SER A 147 -24.47 -17.81 23.09
CA SER A 147 -23.47 -17.38 24.07
C SER A 147 -24.03 -16.90 25.42
N LYS A 148 -25.30 -17.16 25.76
CA LYS A 148 -25.80 -17.00 27.14
C LYS A 148 -25.55 -18.28 27.95
N ALA A 149 -24.27 -18.64 28.13
CA ALA A 149 -23.88 -19.58 29.18
C ALA A 149 -23.89 -18.83 30.52
N LYS A 150 -24.68 -19.34 31.47
CA LYS A 150 -24.90 -18.78 32.81
C LYS A 150 -23.57 -18.47 33.53
N LEU A 151 -23.35 -17.22 33.92
CA LEU A 151 -22.36 -16.89 34.94
C LEU A 151 -22.78 -17.57 36.25
N HIS A 152 -22.07 -18.60 36.68
CA HIS A 152 -22.15 -19.06 38.06
C HIS A 152 -21.46 -18.04 38.95
N SER A 153 -22.26 -17.36 39.78
CA SER A 153 -21.81 -16.47 40.85
C SER A 153 -20.98 -17.25 41.87
N ALA A 154 -19.67 -17.00 41.91
CA ALA A 154 -18.82 -17.49 42.99
C ALA A 154 -18.75 -16.42 44.08
N LYS A 155 -19.59 -16.56 45.11
CA LYS A 155 -19.34 -15.89 46.40
C LYS A 155 -19.86 -16.74 47.55
N LYS A 156 -18.94 -17.35 48.30
CA LYS A 156 -18.75 -17.09 49.73
C LYS A 156 -17.50 -17.81 50.23
N GLN A 157 -16.61 -17.02 50.82
CA GLN A 157 -15.62 -17.46 51.77
C GLN A 157 -16.33 -18.17 52.92
N ASN A 158 -15.76 -19.29 53.40
CA ASN A 158 -15.94 -19.70 54.79
C ASN A 158 -14.55 -19.88 55.42
N ARG A 159 -14.53 -19.43 56.66
CA ARG A 159 -13.43 -19.02 57.51
C ARG A 159 -13.03 -20.21 58.40
N ILE A 160 -11.71 -20.41 58.53
CA ILE A 160 -10.91 -20.92 59.67
C ILE A 160 -11.52 -22.08 60.49
N ASP A 161 -10.78 -23.19 60.60
CA ASP A 161 -10.56 -23.82 61.90
C ASP A 161 -9.21 -24.56 61.99
N MET A 162 -8.70 -24.53 63.21
CA MET A 162 -7.34 -24.77 63.69
C MET A 162 -6.73 -26.15 63.38
N LYS A 163 -5.40 -26.20 63.27
CA LYS A 163 -4.58 -27.14 64.07
C LYS A 163 -3.10 -26.74 64.07
N ALA A 164 -2.59 -26.57 65.28
CA ALA A 164 -1.17 -26.44 65.60
C ALA A 164 -0.54 -27.82 65.71
N GLU A 165 0.66 -27.99 65.15
CA GLU A 165 1.61 -29.06 65.47
C GLU A 165 2.99 -28.54 65.01
N LYS A 166 3.82 -28.13 65.97
CA LYS A 166 4.98 -28.82 66.56
C LYS A 166 6.27 -28.56 65.79
#